data_AF-A0A446CSC1-F1
#
_entry.id   AF-A0A446CSC1-F1
#
_cell.length_a   1.000
_cell.length_b   1.000
_cell.length_c   1.000
_cell.angle_alpha   90.00
_cell.angle_beta   90.00
_cell.angle_gamma   90.00
#
_symmetry.space_group_name_H-M   'P 1'
#
loop_
_entity.id
_entity.type
_entity.pdbx_description
1 polymer ?
#
loop_
_entity_poly.entity_id
_entity_poly.type
_entity_poly.pdbx_seq_one_letter_code
_entity_poly.pdbx_strand_id
1 'polypeptide(L)'
;MSDMRINGLAFDRGIDGISYASRDAGGQHLPERQELAPPADGVRAQLAQLLDKPTAARYLDDSLRPPLANRDLLMPARFQQALQSALDGLGAAAEQSSNQDDARALNRALRLLKDEAGLRELVAMYRSALYQG
;
A
#
# COMPACT_ATOMS: atom_id res chain seq x y z
N MET A 1 -28.04 -10.23 -42.54
CA MET A 1 -28.54 -9.16 -41.65
C MET A 1 -28.34 -9.70 -40.24
N SER A 2 -27.30 -9.33 -39.50
CA SER A 2 -26.97 -7.96 -39.09
C SER A 2 -25.45 -7.68 -39.09
N ASP A 3 -25.06 -6.60 -39.76
CA ASP A 3 -23.69 -6.14 -39.96
C ASP A 3 -23.44 -5.01 -38.94
N MET A 4 -22.60 -5.22 -37.92
CA MET A 4 -22.21 -4.16 -36.98
C MET A 4 -21.01 -3.41 -37.54
N ARG A 5 -21.28 -2.27 -38.19
CA ARG A 5 -20.27 -1.31 -38.61
C ARG A 5 -20.10 -0.25 -37.54
N ILE A 6 -18.97 -0.28 -36.85
CA ILE A 6 -18.43 0.88 -36.14
C ILE A 6 -17.11 1.23 -36.83
N ASN A 7 -16.96 2.51 -37.13
CA ASN A 7 -15.87 3.12 -37.87
C ASN A 7 -14.50 2.52 -37.49
N GLY A 8 -13.94 1.72 -38.40
CA GLY A 8 -12.50 1.53 -38.57
C GLY A 8 -11.90 0.20 -38.15
N LEU A 9 -12.45 -0.56 -37.19
CA LEU A 9 -11.80 -1.78 -36.69
C LEU A 9 -12.83 -2.86 -36.34
N ALA A 10 -12.97 -3.85 -37.22
CA ALA A 10 -13.66 -5.11 -36.94
C ALA A 10 -12.62 -6.17 -36.60
N PHE A 11 -12.61 -6.64 -35.36
CA PHE A 11 -11.82 -7.80 -34.93
C PHE A 11 -12.72 -9.02 -34.86
N ASP A 12 -12.72 -9.82 -35.91
CA ASP A 12 -13.26 -11.18 -35.82
C ASP A 12 -12.59 -12.13 -36.81
N ARG A 13 -11.55 -12.81 -36.31
CA ARG A 13 -11.22 -14.24 -36.49
C ARG A 13 -9.75 -14.47 -36.20
N GLY A 14 -9.47 -15.54 -35.47
CA GLY A 14 -8.11 -15.98 -35.14
C GLY A 14 -7.27 -16.31 -36.37
N ILE A 15 -6.00 -16.60 -36.12
CA ILE A 15 -5.01 -16.90 -37.17
C ILE A 15 -5.29 -18.33 -37.69
N ASP A 16 -5.98 -18.45 -38.83
CA ASP A 16 -6.31 -19.74 -39.46
C ASP A 16 -5.15 -20.39 -40.25
N GLY A 17 -3.94 -19.82 -40.18
CA GLY A 17 -2.73 -20.44 -40.74
C GLY A 17 -1.61 -19.45 -41.02
N ILE A 18 -0.36 -19.95 -41.01
CA ILE A 18 0.83 -19.22 -41.46
C ILE A 18 1.27 -19.82 -42.78
N SER A 19 1.03 -19.12 -43.88
CA SER A 19 1.61 -19.45 -45.18
C SER A 19 2.98 -18.79 -45.31
N TYR A 20 4.03 -19.60 -45.40
CA TYR A 20 5.35 -19.13 -45.78
C TYR A 20 5.31 -18.76 -47.26
N ALA A 21 5.38 -17.46 -47.58
CA ALA A 21 5.55 -17.01 -48.94
C ALA A 21 6.83 -17.62 -49.52
N SER A 22 6.67 -18.52 -50.49
CA SER A 22 7.77 -19.01 -51.32
C SER A 22 8.49 -17.81 -51.94
N ARG A 23 9.81 -17.92 -52.03
CA ARG A 23 10.79 -16.85 -52.34
C ARG A 23 10.63 -16.20 -53.73
N ASP A 24 9.63 -16.59 -54.51
CA ASP A 24 9.44 -16.15 -55.90
C ASP A 24 8.07 -15.50 -56.12
N ALA A 25 7.89 -14.31 -55.55
CA ALA A 25 6.87 -13.36 -55.96
C ALA A 25 7.51 -11.96 -55.97
N GLY A 26 8.11 -11.62 -57.12
CA GLY A 26 8.69 -10.31 -57.36
C GLY A 26 7.65 -9.20 -57.22
N GLY A 27 8.06 -8.09 -56.60
CA GLY A 27 7.43 -6.79 -56.83
C GLY A 27 6.68 -6.12 -55.68
N GLN A 28 6.91 -6.47 -54.40
CA GLN A 28 6.49 -5.61 -53.28
C GLN A 28 7.63 -5.48 -52.27
N HIS A 29 8.50 -4.48 -52.50
CA HIS A 29 9.43 -4.04 -51.47
C HIS A 29 8.62 -3.33 -50.37
N LEU A 30 8.70 -3.82 -49.13
CA LEU A 30 8.31 -3.02 -47.99
C LEU A 30 9.20 -1.76 -47.96
N PRO A 31 8.69 -0.60 -47.49
CA PRO A 31 9.55 0.55 -47.20
C PRO A 31 10.71 0.08 -46.33
N GLU A 32 11.93 0.53 -46.62
CA GLU A 32 13.10 0.16 -45.83
C GLU A 32 12.77 0.38 -44.34
N ARG A 33 12.92 -0.69 -43.54
CA ARG A 33 12.94 -0.54 -42.09
C ARG A 33 14.13 0.34 -41.79
N GLN A 34 13.90 1.62 -41.56
CA GLN A 34 14.86 2.44 -40.84
C GLN A 34 15.04 1.75 -39.49
N GLU A 35 16.20 1.12 -39.32
CA GLU A 35 16.72 0.75 -38.01
C GLU A 35 16.97 2.06 -37.27
N LEU A 36 15.90 2.63 -36.70
CA LEU A 36 16.03 3.68 -35.72
C LEU A 36 16.89 3.08 -34.61
N ALA A 37 18.09 3.63 -34.44
CA ALA A 37 18.95 3.25 -33.35
C ALA A 37 18.13 3.34 -32.04
N PRO A 38 18.21 2.35 -31.15
CA PRO A 38 17.53 2.43 -29.87
C PRO A 38 17.91 3.77 -29.22
N PRO A 39 16.95 4.53 -28.67
CA PRO A 39 17.23 5.82 -28.06
C PRO A 39 18.43 5.70 -27.11
N ALA A 40 19.45 6.54 -27.32
CA ALA A 40 20.68 6.51 -26.53
C ALA A 40 20.42 6.81 -25.04
N ASP A 41 19.32 7.50 -24.76
CA ASP A 41 18.81 7.68 -23.41
C ASP A 41 18.18 6.38 -22.93
N GLY A 42 18.97 5.61 -22.18
CA GLY A 42 18.55 4.36 -21.59
C GLY A 42 17.20 4.50 -20.86
N VAL A 43 16.28 3.59 -21.16
CA VAL A 43 14.93 3.44 -20.58
C VAL A 43 14.90 3.59 -19.04
N ARG A 44 16.02 3.36 -18.36
CA ARG A 44 16.19 3.60 -16.91
C ARG A 44 16.00 5.05 -16.48
N ALA A 45 16.39 6.05 -17.28
CA ALA A 45 16.31 7.45 -16.86
C ALA A 45 14.86 7.92 -16.68
N GLN A 46 13.96 7.51 -17.59
CA GLN A 46 12.54 7.86 -17.51
C GLN A 46 11.82 7.10 -16.39
N LEU A 47 12.17 5.84 -16.16
CA LEU A 47 11.60 5.03 -15.09
C LEU A 47 12.05 5.56 -13.71
N ALA A 48 13.32 5.97 -13.57
CA ALA A 48 13.79 6.69 -12.39
C ALA A 48 13.04 8.02 -12.20
N GLN A 49 12.82 8.80 -13.26
CA GLN A 49 12.04 10.05 -13.19
C GLN A 49 10.57 9.85 -12.79
N LEU A 50 9.97 8.72 -13.16
CA LEU A 50 8.61 8.34 -12.76
C LEU A 50 8.55 7.84 -11.31
N LEU A 51 9.59 7.12 -10.86
CA LEU A 51 9.70 6.63 -9.48
C LEU A 51 10.12 7.72 -8.48
N ASP A 52 10.84 8.75 -8.94
CA ASP A 52 11.24 9.91 -8.13
C ASP A 52 10.11 10.91 -7.91
N LYS A 53 9.08 10.91 -8.78
CA LYS A 53 7.91 11.76 -8.56
C LYS A 53 7.07 11.17 -7.43
N PRO A 54 6.90 11.87 -6.29
CA PRO A 54 5.96 11.43 -5.28
C PRO A 54 4.57 11.44 -5.93
N THR A 55 4.03 10.25 -6.19
CA THR A 55 2.65 10.10 -6.64
C THR A 55 1.73 10.72 -5.59
N ALA A 56 0.62 11.33 -6.01
CA ALA A 56 -0.34 11.91 -5.08
C ALA A 56 -0.76 10.91 -3.98
N ALA A 57 -0.90 9.63 -4.34
CA ALA A 57 -1.12 8.54 -3.38
C ALA A 57 -0.02 8.42 -2.32
N ARG A 58 1.26 8.48 -2.72
CA ARG A 58 2.40 8.39 -1.81
C ARG A 58 2.52 9.61 -0.90
N TYR A 59 2.26 10.80 -1.45
CA TYR A 59 2.18 12.03 -0.65
C TYR A 59 1.05 11.97 0.37
N LEU A 60 -0.13 11.47 -0.03
CA LEU A 60 -1.25 11.30 0.89
C LEU A 60 -0.94 10.26 1.96
N ASP A 61 -0.36 9.11 1.60
CA ASP A 61 0.07 8.09 2.56
C ASP A 61 1.07 8.65 3.57
N ASP A 62 2.09 9.38 3.11
CA ASP A 62 3.08 10.00 4.00
C ASP A 62 2.46 11.10 4.88
N SER A 63 1.47 11.85 4.38
CA SER A 63 0.76 12.89 5.14
C SER A 63 -0.22 12.31 6.17
N LEU A 64 -0.82 11.16 5.86
CA LEU A 64 -1.79 10.48 6.74
C LEU A 64 -1.10 9.60 7.77
N ARG A 65 0.16 9.24 7.57
CA ARG A 65 0.90 8.41 8.50
C ARG A 65 1.19 9.20 9.77
N PRO A 66 0.72 8.76 10.95
CA PRO A 66 1.09 9.43 12.19
C PRO A 66 2.61 9.37 12.35
N PRO A 67 3.26 10.45 12.82
CA PRO A 67 4.68 10.42 13.13
C PRO A 67 4.92 9.41 14.25
N LEU A 68 5.55 8.29 13.91
CA LEU A 68 5.88 7.23 14.85
C LEU A 68 7.28 7.46 15.41
N ALA A 69 7.38 7.92 16.65
CA ALA A 69 8.65 8.10 17.34
C ALA A 69 9.43 6.78 17.51
N ASN A 70 8.71 5.67 17.72
CA ASN A 70 9.29 4.34 17.82
C ASN A 70 8.57 3.36 16.87
N ARG A 71 9.28 2.89 15.84
CA ARG A 71 8.74 1.97 14.82
C ARG A 71 8.47 0.58 15.38
N ASP A 72 9.10 0.20 16.49
CA ASP A 72 8.87 -1.11 17.11
C ASP A 72 7.45 -1.26 17.62
N LEU A 73 6.76 -0.14 17.92
CA LEU A 73 5.35 -0.11 18.31
C LEU A 73 4.39 -0.58 17.20
N LEU A 74 4.87 -0.74 15.97
CA LEU A 74 4.08 -1.36 14.90
C LEU A 74 3.96 -2.88 15.08
N MET A 75 4.85 -3.50 15.85
CA MET A 75 4.79 -4.93 16.13
C MET A 75 3.80 -5.17 17.27
N PRO A 76 2.77 -6.03 17.09
CA PRO A 76 1.71 -6.22 18.07
C PRO A 76 2.23 -6.55 19.48
N ALA A 77 3.20 -7.45 19.59
CA ALA A 77 3.79 -7.84 20.86
C ALA A 77 4.56 -6.70 21.55
N ARG A 78 5.28 -5.88 20.77
CA ARG A 78 6.01 -4.71 21.29
C ARG A 78 5.06 -3.61 21.74
N PHE A 79 3.98 -3.39 20.99
CA PHE A 79 2.92 -2.48 21.38
C PHE A 79 2.27 -2.90 22.70
N GLN A 80 1.90 -4.18 22.84
CA GLN A 80 1.31 -4.70 24.08
C GLN A 80 2.26 -4.54 25.28
N GLN A 81 3.54 -4.85 25.09
CA GLN A 81 4.55 -4.67 26.14
C GLN A 81 4.70 -3.19 26.54
N ALA A 82 4.73 -2.28 25.57
CA ALA A 82 4.84 -0.85 25.82
C ALA A 82 3.58 -0.30 26.52
N LEU A 83 2.40 -0.76 26.12
CA LEU A 83 1.12 -0.41 26.74
C LEU A 83 1.06 -0.84 28.21
N GLN A 84 1.48 -2.08 28.50
CA GLN A 84 1.55 -2.58 29.88
C GLN A 84 2.53 -1.74 30.71
N SER A 85 3.72 -1.46 30.15
CA SER A 85 4.73 -0.64 30.83
C SER A 85 4.22 0.79 31.11
N ALA A 86 3.42 1.36 30.21
CA ALA A 86 2.80 2.66 30.40
C ALA A 86 1.73 2.65 31.51
N LEU A 87 0.91 1.59 31.57
CA LEU A 87 -0.06 1.40 32.65
C LEU A 87 0.61 1.30 34.02
N ASP A 88 1.67 0.49 34.12
CA ASP A 88 2.43 0.30 35.35
C ASP A 88 3.13 1.61 35.77
N GLY A 89 3.73 2.32 34.80
CA GLY A 89 4.37 3.61 35.02
C GLY A 89 3.40 4.70 35.48
N LEU A 90 2.21 4.78 34.89
CA LEU A 90 1.16 5.71 35.32
C LEU A 90 0.62 5.37 36.70
N GLY A 91 0.52 4.08 37.04
CA GLY A 91 0.11 3.63 38.38
C GLY A 91 1.12 4.06 39.44
N ALA A 92 2.40 3.75 39.21
CA ALA A 92 3.48 4.16 40.10
C ALA A 92 3.58 5.69 40.24
N ALA A 93 3.42 6.43 39.15
CA ALA A 93 3.42 7.89 39.18
C ALA A 93 2.22 8.47 39.95
N ALA A 94 1.05 7.83 39.86
CA ALA A 94 -0.13 8.24 40.62
C ALA A 94 0.04 7.99 42.12
N GLU A 95 0.69 6.90 42.51
CA GLU A 95 0.99 6.56 43.90
C GLU A 95 2.08 7.46 44.51
N GLN A 96 3.07 7.86 43.70
CA GLN A 96 4.19 8.71 44.13
C GLN A 96 3.88 10.21 44.06
N SER A 97 2.73 10.59 43.50
CA SER A 97 2.33 12.00 43.37
C SER A 97 2.04 12.62 44.75
N SER A 98 2.78 13.65 45.11
CA SER A 98 2.54 14.44 46.32
C SER A 98 1.32 15.36 46.21
N ASN A 99 0.94 15.72 44.98
CA ASN A 99 -0.21 16.57 44.70
C ASN A 99 -1.47 15.72 44.47
N GLN A 100 -2.54 16.06 45.18
CA GLN A 100 -3.81 15.32 45.10
C GLN A 100 -4.52 15.49 43.76
N ASP A 101 -4.39 16.65 43.12
CA ASP A 101 -5.01 16.90 41.80
C ASP A 101 -4.29 16.17 40.67
N ASP A 102 -2.95 16.12 40.72
CA ASP A 102 -2.13 15.34 39.78
C ASP A 102 -2.42 13.84 39.93
N ALA A 103 -2.51 13.34 41.17
CA ALA A 103 -2.89 11.95 41.43
C ALA A 103 -4.29 11.63 40.85
N ARG A 104 -5.26 12.53 40.97
CA ARG A 104 -6.61 12.36 40.38
C ARG A 104 -6.60 12.38 38.85
N ALA A 105 -5.76 13.23 38.24
CA ALA A 105 -5.61 13.29 36.80
C ALA A 105 -4.96 12.00 36.27
N LEU A 106 -3.90 11.53 36.92
CA LEU A 106 -3.21 10.28 36.58
C LEU A 106 -4.11 9.05 36.75
N ASN A 107 -4.90 8.97 37.83
CA ASN A 107 -5.87 7.89 38.03
C ASN A 107 -6.97 7.89 36.95
N ARG A 108 -7.42 9.06 36.50
CA ARG A 108 -8.36 9.17 35.38
C ARG A 108 -7.72 8.71 34.07
N ALA A 109 -6.49 9.13 33.79
CA ALA A 109 -5.75 8.69 32.61
C ALA A 109 -5.52 7.16 32.62
N LEU A 110 -5.18 6.59 33.78
CA LEU A 110 -5.00 5.15 33.97
C LEU A 110 -6.30 4.38 33.73
N ARG A 111 -7.44 4.89 34.21
CA ARG A 111 -8.75 4.29 33.92
C ARG A 111 -9.05 4.30 32.42
N LEU A 112 -8.88 5.45 31.76
CA LEU A 112 -9.12 5.57 30.33
C LEU A 112 -8.22 4.63 29.51
N LEU A 113 -6.95 4.50 29.90
CA LEU A 113 -6.01 3.62 29.21
C LEU A 113 -6.36 2.13 29.40
N LYS A 114 -6.88 1.75 30.57
CA LYS A 114 -7.40 0.39 30.81
C LYS A 114 -8.62 0.09 29.96
N ASP A 115 -9.56 1.03 29.87
CA ASP A 115 -10.76 0.88 29.05
C ASP A 115 -10.38 0.70 27.56
N GLU A 116 -9.40 1.49 27.08
CA GLU A 116 -8.87 1.39 25.73
C GLU A 116 -8.20 0.05 25.45
N ALA A 117 -7.38 -0.44 26.39
CA ALA A 117 -6.75 -1.76 26.29
C ALA A 117 -7.80 -2.88 26.19
N GLY A 118 -8.85 -2.83 27.02
CA GLY A 118 -9.94 -3.81 26.99
C GLY A 118 -10.71 -3.78 25.66
N LEU A 119 -10.95 -2.60 25.09
CA LEU A 119 -11.58 -2.48 23.77
C LEU A 119 -10.73 -3.12 22.67
N ARG A 120 -9.41 -2.97 22.72
CA ARG A 120 -8.50 -3.61 21.74
C ARG A 120 -8.55 -5.13 21.84
N GLU A 121 -8.57 -5.68 23.06
CA GLU A 121 -8.71 -7.11 23.28
C GLU A 121 -10.05 -7.64 22.74
N LEU A 122 -11.14 -6.91 22.99
CA LEU A 122 -12.46 -7.24 22.48
C LEU A 122 -12.48 -7.30 20.93
N VAL A 123 -11.87 -6.29 20.28
CA VAL A 123 -11.73 -6.27 18.81
C VAL A 123 -10.89 -7.45 18.32
N ALA A 124 -9.78 -7.77 19.00
CA ALA A 124 -8.94 -8.91 18.65
C ALA A 124 -9.72 -10.23 18.75
N MET A 125 -10.51 -10.40 19.80
CA MET A 125 -11.39 -11.55 20.01
C MET A 125 -12.44 -11.68 18.90
N TYR A 126 -13.15 -10.59 18.58
CA TYR A 126 -14.14 -10.60 17.49
C TYR A 126 -13.50 -10.91 16.14
N ARG A 127 -12.32 -10.35 15.87
CA ARG A 127 -11.56 -10.66 14.67
C ARG A 127 -11.18 -12.14 14.62
N SER A 128 -10.72 -12.74 15.72
CA SER A 128 -10.42 -14.18 15.74
C SER A 128 -11.66 -15.05 15.54
N ALA A 129 -12.81 -14.66 16.13
CA ALA A 129 -14.06 -15.40 15.97
C ALA A 129 -14.55 -15.36 14.51
N LEU A 130 -14.37 -14.24 13.82
CA LEU A 130 -14.70 -14.10 12.39
C LEU A 130 -13.81 -14.95 11.48
N TYR A 131 -12.54 -15.18 11.84
CA TYR A 131 -11.64 -16.05 11.07
C TYR A 131 -11.85 -17.55 11.33
N GLN A 132 -12.60 -17.91 12.38
CA GLN A 132 -12.89 -19.30 12.73
C GLN A 132 -14.20 -19.84 12.14
N GLY A 133 -15.04 -18.97 11.55
CA GLY A 133 -16.27 -19.33 10.83
C GLY A 133 -16.11 -19.21 9.33
#